data_AF-A0A3D5B504-F1
#
_entry.id   AF-A0A3D5B504-F1
#
_cell.length_a   1.000
_cell.length_b   1.000
_cell.length_c   1.000
_cell.angle_alpha   90.00
_cell.angle_beta   90.00
_cell.angle_gamma   90.00
#
_symmetry.space_group_name_H-M   'P 1'
#
loop_
_entity.id
_entity.type
_entity.pdbx_description
1 polymer ?
#
loop_
_entity_poly.entity_id
_entity_poly.type
_entity_poly.pdbx_seq_one_letter_code
_entity_poly.pdbx_strand_id
1 'polypeptide(L)' 'SCVRCGKTEHVSASAAARFEQALALEDGFSLNKGECLLFGVCKDCRGEV' A
#
# COMPACT_ATOMS: atom_id res chain seq x y z
N SER A 1 -4.63 -3.22 -2.53
CA SER A 1 -5.65 -4.20 -2.92
C SER A 1 -5.70 -5.37 -1.97
N CYS A 2 -6.90 -5.78 -1.59
CA CYS A 2 -7.12 -6.98 -0.78
C CYS A 2 -6.93 -8.23 -1.63
N VAL A 3 -6.09 -9.15 -1.18
CA VAL A 3 -5.83 -10.41 -1.91
C VAL A 3 -6.99 -11.42 -1.79
N ARG A 4 -7.90 -11.23 -0.83
CA ARG A 4 -9.04 -12.14 -0.61
C ARG A 4 -10.28 -11.75 -1.40
N CYS A 5 -10.67 -10.47 -1.33
CA CYS A 5 -11.91 -9.98 -1.96
C CYS A 5 -11.69 -9.05 -3.16
N GLY A 6 -10.44 -8.78 -3.55
CA GLY A 6 -10.11 -7.92 -4.68
C GLY A 6 -10.35 -6.42 -4.45
N LYS A 7 -10.96 -6.02 -3.32
CA LYS A 7 -11.22 -4.61 -3.01
C LYS A 7 -9.93 -3.79 -3.03
N THR A 8 -9.93 -2.69 -3.79
CA THR A 8 -8.81 -1.77 -3.88
C THR A 8 -9.17 -0.45 -3.21
N GLU A 9 -8.27 0.03 -2.36
CA GLU A 9 -8.38 1.32 -1.66
C GLU A 9 -7.21 2.19 -2.11
N HIS A 10 -7.45 3.50 -2.23
CA HIS A 10 -6.42 4.44 -2.61
C HIS A 10 -5.64 4.91 -1.39
N VAL A 11 -4.31 4.92 -1.50
CA VAL A 11 -3.42 5.52 -0.51
C VAL A 11 -3.47 7.04 -0.70
N SER A 12 -3.68 7.79 0.38
CA SER A 12 -3.65 9.26 0.30
C SER A 12 -2.25 9.76 -0.08
N ALA A 13 -2.17 10.94 -0.69
CA ALA A 13 -0.89 11.54 -1.08
C ALA A 13 0.09 11.68 0.11
N SER A 14 -0.41 12.04 1.30
CA SER A 14 0.41 12.16 2.51
C SER A 14 0.92 10.82 3.03
N ALA A 15 0.10 9.76 2.97
CA ALA A 15 0.54 8.42 3.35
C ALA A 15 1.55 7.86 2.34
N ALA A 16 1.34 8.09 1.04
CA ALA A 16 2.27 7.67 0.00
C ALA A 16 3.64 8.38 0.12
N ALA A 17 3.66 9.68 0.44
CA ALA A 17 4.90 10.42 0.65
C ALA A 17 5.70 9.90 1.86
N ARG A 18 5.02 9.58 2.97
CA ARG A 18 5.68 8.98 4.14
C ARG A 18 6.27 7.61 3.81
N PHE A 19 5.57 6.81 3.03
CA PHE A 19 6.03 5.49 2.60
C PHE A 19 7.24 5.57 1.68
N GLU A 20 7.21 6.47 0.68
CA GLU A 20 8.35 6.75 -0.20
C GLU A 20 9.59 7.20 0.58
N GLN A 21 9.42 8.09 1.57
CA GLN A 21 10.53 8.55 2.39
C GLN A 21 11.19 7.40 3.17
N ALA A 22 10.41 6.49 3.74
CA ALA A 22 10.94 5.33 4.45
C ALA A 22 11.75 4.42 3.51
N LEU A 23 11.20 4.10 2.33
CA LEU A 23 11.88 3.27 1.33
C LEU A 23 13.18 3.91 0.79
N ALA A 24 13.17 5.22 0.61
CA ALA A 24 14.35 5.95 0.15
C ALA A 24 15.47 5.97 1.21
N LEU A 25 15.11 6.11 2.49
CA LEU A 25 16.07 6.16 3.59
C LEU A 25 16.63 4.79 3.96
N GLU A 26 15.81 3.76 3.95
CA GLU A 26 16.21 2.41 4.38
C GLU A 26 16.89 1.65 3.24
N ASP A 27 16.34 1.72 2.03
CA ASP A 27 16.70 0.84 0.92
C ASP A 27 17.19 1.58 -0.34
N GLY A 28 17.24 2.92 -0.31
CA GLY A 28 17.59 3.74 -1.48
C GLY A 28 16.60 3.63 -2.63
N PHE A 29 15.37 3.21 -2.35
CA PHE A 29 14.36 2.90 -3.37
C PHE A 29 13.53 4.13 -3.74
N SER A 30 13.29 4.35 -5.04
CA SER A 30 12.38 5.40 -5.53
C SER A 30 11.04 4.80 -5.93
N LEU A 31 9.95 5.35 -5.40
CA LEU A 31 8.60 4.83 -5.62
C LEU A 31 7.95 5.50 -6.85
N ASN A 32 7.60 4.71 -7.87
CA ASN A 32 6.69 5.18 -8.92
C ASN A 32 5.25 5.16 -8.42
N LYS A 33 4.76 6.31 -7.95
CA LYS A 33 3.39 6.46 -7.41
C LYS A 33 2.28 6.16 -8.43
N GLY A 34 2.55 6.32 -9.73
CA GLY A 34 1.56 6.08 -10.78
C GLY A 34 1.30 4.59 -11.05
N GLU A 35 2.25 3.72 -10.69
CA GLU A 35 2.21 2.29 -10.99
C GLU A 35 2.41 1.42 -9.73
N CYS A 36 2.27 2.01 -8.54
CA CYS A 36 2.45 1.30 -7.28
C CYS A 36 1.13 0.72 -6.76
N LEU A 37 1.09 -0.61 -6.61
CA LEU A 37 0.01 -1.35 -5.97
C LEU A 37 0.50 -2.06 -4.71
N LEU A 38 -0.07 -1.72 -3.56
CA LEU A 38 0.20 -2.40 -2.29
C LEU A 38 -0.83 -3.50 -2.06
N PHE A 39 -0.39 -4.72 -1.76
CA PHE A 39 -1.26 -5.85 -1.48
C PHE A 39 -1.36 -6.11 0.03
N GLY A 40 -2.53 -6.57 0.49
CA GLY A 40 -2.78 -6.90 1.89
C GLY A 40 -4.13 -7.57 2.10
N VAL A 41 -4.62 -7.59 3.35
CA VAL A 41 -5.97 -8.07 3.70
C VAL A 41 -6.77 -6.94 4.32
N CYS A 42 -7.94 -6.63 3.74
CA CYS A 42 -8.82 -5.57 4.24
C CYS A 42 -9.47 -5.92 5.58
N LYS A 43 -10.05 -4.93 6.26
CA LYS A 43 -10.67 -5.14 7.58
C LYS A 43 -11.77 -6.22 7.57
N ASP A 44 -12.55 -6.28 6.49
CA ASP A 44 -13.70 -7.18 6.41
C ASP A 44 -13.20 -8.63 6.29
N CYS A 45 -12.23 -8.88 5.41
CA CYS A 45 -11.63 -10.21 5.25
C CYS A 45 -10.67 -10.62 6.38
N ARG A 46 -10.26 -9.70 7.27
CA ARG A 46 -9.51 -10.07 8.48
C ARG A 46 -10.40 -10.72 9.54
N GLY A 47 -11.71 -10.42 9.52
CA GLY A 47 -12.70 -11.02 10.42
C GLY A 47 -13.24 -12.36 9.92
N GLU A 48 -12.98 -12.72 8.67
CA GLU A 48 -13.26 -14.04 8.10
C GLU A 48 -12.13 -15.00 8.53
N VAL A 49 -12.37 -15.69 9.64
CA VAL A 49 -11.57 -16.85 10.11
C VAL A 49 -12.23 -18.12 9.62
#